data_AF-A0A8J7VE95-F1
#
_entry.id   AF-A0A8J7VE95-F1
#
_cell.length_a   1.000
_cell.length_b   1.000
_cell.length_c   1.000
_cell.angle_alpha   90.00
_cell.angle_beta   90.00
_cell.angle_gamma   90.00
#
_symmetry.space_group_name_H-M   'P 1'
#
loop_
_entity.id
_entity.type
_entity.pdbx_description
1 polymer ?
#
loop_
_entity_poly.entity_id
_entity_poly.type
_entity_poly.pdbx_seq_one_letter_code
_entity_poly.pdbx_strand_id
1 'polypeptide(L)'
;MALVASASLSAQQLTWTGGASGTGTSLATATNWAENSAPTATSDLYIANNPASANTIPTLLMGANHTVRSFIFDNAAARYGSIGLRIVSTTATNSTAARVLTFGTAGTIITASNNTNASFRSASLSGNSTATPLPSLTVNLNFSGTGTIDVRDTSIVLFSEGSANAPGAVITGTGGLAKTGAGTLRMNENHTYSGGFELSEGSLLMSASTQRSGTTVVSGPFGTGTITLSGGAISGTTSISERTIHNPIILNGTVTLFNASAGGTLSISSLAEKTTTLAQNSTLNVVGSVVWNQTISGDKSLTKTGDGTLRLNGANLYTGLTSVQAGTLNLTGSIAGALEIDSGASLQGSGTVGGAATIAGIHNPGNSPGIQTFASDLTYNTGASVNWELNGNTSTQGDPTAIFDQVVVGDTLNFAGSTSLALSFNGAGSTVDWSDAFWSANQSWKIYDAAAVSGFGNLSLTTANWADASGDLFDTILAGSSFSLSVVGTDVYLNYAAIPEPATYAALLGLAGLALVAWRRRAQQG
;
A
#
# COMPACT_ATOMS: atom_id res chain seq x y z
N MET A 1 22.23 -44.83 -40.83
CA MET A 1 22.36 -43.85 -39.74
C MET A 1 20.94 -43.50 -39.31
N ALA A 2 20.44 -44.16 -38.26
CA ALA A 2 19.07 -43.99 -37.81
C ALA A 2 18.96 -42.70 -37.00
N LEU A 3 18.09 -41.80 -37.44
CA LEU A 3 17.74 -40.57 -36.75
C LEU A 3 16.91 -40.94 -35.51
N VAL A 4 17.51 -40.86 -34.32
CA VAL A 4 16.78 -41.00 -33.06
C VAL A 4 16.00 -39.71 -32.85
N ALA A 5 14.69 -39.74 -33.10
CA ALA A 5 13.79 -38.70 -32.67
C ALA A 5 13.81 -38.66 -31.14
N SER A 6 14.29 -37.56 -30.56
CA SER A 6 14.10 -37.26 -29.15
C SER A 6 12.62 -36.96 -28.94
N ALA A 7 11.82 -38.00 -28.72
CA ALA A 7 10.49 -37.84 -28.16
C ALA A 7 10.68 -37.16 -26.79
N SER A 8 10.26 -35.90 -26.66
CA SER A 8 9.96 -35.36 -25.35
C SER A 8 8.87 -36.25 -24.78
N LEU A 9 9.24 -37.19 -23.90
CA LEU A 9 8.28 -38.02 -23.18
C LEU A 9 7.38 -37.05 -22.41
N SER A 10 6.17 -36.81 -22.94
CA SER A 10 5.12 -36.09 -22.23
C SER A 10 4.88 -36.84 -20.95
N ALA A 11 5.16 -36.20 -19.82
CA ALA A 11 5.30 -36.94 -18.60
C ALA A 11 3.91 -37.38 -18.09
N GLN A 12 3.82 -38.61 -17.57
CA GLN A 12 2.57 -39.37 -17.44
C GLN A 12 1.52 -38.63 -16.59
N GLN A 13 0.34 -38.35 -17.16
CA GLN A 13 -0.80 -37.87 -16.40
C GLN A 13 -1.48 -39.06 -15.71
N LEU A 14 -1.69 -38.96 -14.40
CA LEU A 14 -2.42 -39.91 -13.58
C LEU A 14 -3.74 -39.28 -13.12
N THR A 15 -4.86 -39.92 -13.44
CA THR A 15 -6.21 -39.43 -13.12
C THR A 15 -6.74 -40.11 -11.87
N TRP A 16 -7.02 -39.34 -10.83
CA TRP A 16 -7.59 -39.88 -9.60
C TRP A 16 -9.04 -40.34 -9.85
N THR A 17 -9.30 -41.61 -9.54
CA THR A 17 -10.63 -42.23 -9.72
C THR A 17 -11.58 -41.94 -8.56
N GLY A 18 -11.11 -41.22 -7.54
CA GLY A 18 -11.84 -40.96 -6.31
C GLY A 18 -11.56 -42.00 -5.22
N GLY A 19 -11.10 -43.20 -5.54
CA GLY A 19 -11.06 -44.30 -4.57
C GLY A 19 -12.49 -44.73 -4.20
N ALA A 20 -12.85 -45.98 -4.47
CA ALA A 20 -14.20 -46.46 -4.16
C ALA A 20 -14.48 -46.34 -2.66
N SER A 21 -15.73 -46.07 -2.27
CA SER A 21 -16.17 -46.04 -0.87
C SER A 21 -15.73 -47.34 -0.17
N GLY A 22 -14.68 -47.27 0.66
CA GLY A 22 -14.10 -48.42 1.37
C GLY A 22 -12.75 -48.94 0.87
N THR A 23 -12.22 -48.49 -0.28
CA THR A 23 -10.85 -48.85 -0.74
C THR A 23 -10.05 -47.61 -1.10
N GLY A 24 -9.25 -47.14 -0.12
CA GLY A 24 -8.03 -46.34 -0.31
C GLY A 24 -8.16 -44.93 -0.87
N THR A 25 -7.75 -43.93 -0.10
CA THR A 25 -7.52 -42.54 -0.56
C THR A 25 -6.04 -42.18 -0.65
N SER A 26 -5.17 -43.19 -0.61
CA SER A 26 -3.71 -43.03 -0.61
C SER A 26 -3.15 -42.65 -1.98
N LEU A 27 -2.21 -41.70 -2.03
CA LEU A 27 -1.40 -41.40 -3.21
C LEU A 27 -0.63 -42.63 -3.69
N ALA A 28 -0.13 -43.47 -2.78
CA ALA A 28 0.75 -44.60 -3.10
C ALA A 28 0.03 -45.82 -3.69
N THR A 29 -1.31 -45.85 -3.66
CA THR A 29 -2.08 -47.02 -4.09
C THR A 29 -2.42 -46.92 -5.57
N ALA A 30 -1.79 -47.76 -6.39
CA ALA A 30 -1.93 -47.76 -7.85
C ALA A 30 -3.39 -47.85 -8.33
N THR A 31 -4.21 -48.68 -7.67
CA THR A 31 -5.63 -48.89 -8.00
C THR A 31 -6.51 -47.65 -7.76
N ASN A 32 -5.98 -46.60 -7.13
CA ASN A 32 -6.71 -45.33 -6.95
C ASN A 32 -6.61 -44.43 -8.19
N TRP A 33 -5.75 -44.78 -9.15
CA TRP A 33 -5.49 -44.04 -10.38
C TRP A 33 -6.06 -44.80 -11.58
N ALA A 34 -6.63 -44.10 -12.55
CA ALA A 34 -7.28 -44.71 -13.71
C ALA A 34 -6.29 -45.54 -14.54
N GLU A 35 -5.03 -45.15 -14.50
CA GLU A 35 -3.89 -45.78 -15.18
C GLU A 35 -3.34 -46.98 -14.38
N ASN A 36 -3.96 -47.31 -13.24
CA ASN A 36 -3.55 -48.39 -12.33
C ASN A 36 -2.04 -48.35 -12.00
N SER A 37 -1.51 -47.14 -11.80
CA SER A 37 -0.09 -46.85 -11.60
C SER A 37 0.07 -45.86 -10.47
N ALA A 38 1.06 -46.06 -9.59
CA ALA A 38 1.34 -45.12 -8.51
C ALA A 38 2.12 -43.88 -9.03
N PRO A 39 1.95 -42.70 -8.42
CA PRO A 39 2.70 -41.49 -8.73
C PRO A 39 4.21 -41.68 -8.63
N THR A 40 4.91 -41.07 -9.57
CA THR A 40 6.38 -40.98 -9.62
C THR A 40 6.80 -39.52 -9.73
N ALA A 41 8.12 -39.27 -9.64
CA ALA A 41 8.69 -37.92 -9.74
C ALA A 41 8.32 -37.17 -11.04
N THR A 42 7.97 -37.90 -12.11
CA THR A 42 7.55 -37.34 -13.39
C THR A 42 6.03 -37.45 -13.60
N SER A 43 5.23 -37.75 -12.59
CA SER A 43 3.78 -37.84 -12.77
C SER A 43 3.10 -36.46 -12.67
N ASP A 44 2.11 -36.22 -13.53
CA ASP A 44 1.13 -35.14 -13.39
C ASP A 44 -0.12 -35.69 -12.74
N LEU A 45 -0.53 -35.13 -11.60
CA LEU A 45 -1.68 -35.65 -10.87
C LEU A 45 -2.92 -34.84 -11.22
N TYR A 46 -3.87 -35.46 -11.93
CA TYR A 46 -5.14 -34.86 -12.31
C TYR A 46 -6.26 -35.36 -11.42
N ILE A 47 -6.95 -34.43 -10.75
CA ILE A 47 -7.95 -34.73 -9.73
C ILE A 47 -9.24 -33.99 -10.08
N ALA A 48 -10.22 -34.75 -10.58
CA ALA A 48 -11.50 -34.20 -11.05
C ALA A 48 -12.77 -34.93 -10.57
N ASN A 49 -12.63 -36.01 -9.80
CA ASN A 49 -13.75 -36.84 -9.37
C ASN A 49 -14.04 -36.70 -7.87
N ASN A 50 -15.31 -36.55 -7.50
CA ASN A 50 -15.78 -36.73 -6.12
C ASN A 50 -16.30 -38.17 -5.94
N PRO A 51 -15.58 -39.05 -5.22
CA PRO A 51 -16.06 -40.42 -4.90
C PRO A 51 -17.17 -40.44 -3.83
N ALA A 52 -17.34 -39.36 -3.06
CA ALA A 52 -18.13 -39.37 -1.85
C ALA A 52 -19.55 -38.84 -2.10
N SER A 53 -20.52 -39.40 -1.38
CA SER A 53 -21.84 -38.78 -1.19
C SER A 53 -21.67 -37.31 -0.81
N ALA A 54 -22.49 -36.41 -1.37
CA ALA A 54 -22.34 -34.95 -1.43
C ALA A 54 -21.97 -34.15 -0.14
N ASN A 55 -21.80 -34.79 1.01
CA ASN A 55 -21.64 -34.16 2.32
C ASN A 55 -20.28 -34.39 3.02
N THR A 56 -19.30 -35.07 2.42
CA THR A 56 -17.94 -35.21 2.99
C THR A 56 -16.87 -34.64 2.07
N ILE A 57 -15.84 -34.03 2.69
CA ILE A 57 -14.76 -33.36 1.95
C ILE A 57 -13.82 -34.43 1.39
N PRO A 58 -13.65 -34.53 0.05
CA PRO A 58 -12.72 -35.48 -0.52
C PRO A 58 -11.30 -35.17 -0.06
N THR A 59 -10.61 -36.23 0.38
CA THR A 59 -9.30 -36.15 0.99
C THR A 59 -8.38 -37.17 0.34
N LEU A 60 -7.24 -36.71 -0.16
CA LEU A 60 -6.16 -37.53 -0.70
C LEU A 60 -5.04 -37.62 0.34
N LEU A 61 -4.68 -38.84 0.72
CA LEU A 61 -3.76 -39.11 1.82
C LEU A 61 -2.37 -39.40 1.27
N MET A 62 -1.36 -38.74 1.83
CA MET A 62 0.01 -38.97 1.39
C MET A 62 0.55 -40.31 1.89
N GLY A 63 0.41 -40.60 3.19
CA GLY A 63 0.91 -41.83 3.84
C GLY A 63 2.44 -41.98 3.90
N ALA A 64 3.16 -41.39 2.95
CA ALA A 64 4.61 -41.36 2.82
C ALA A 64 5.04 -40.05 2.12
N ASN A 65 6.35 -39.82 1.96
CA ASN A 65 6.84 -38.72 1.13
C ASN A 65 6.61 -39.04 -0.34
N HIS A 66 6.29 -38.03 -1.14
CA HIS A 66 6.04 -38.18 -2.58
C HIS A 66 6.80 -37.12 -3.35
N THR A 67 7.25 -37.47 -4.55
CA THR A 67 7.77 -36.52 -5.54
C THR A 67 6.90 -36.59 -6.78
N VAL A 68 6.47 -35.45 -7.31
CA VAL A 68 5.67 -35.36 -8.54
C VAL A 68 6.05 -34.12 -9.36
N ARG A 69 5.49 -34.01 -10.57
CA ARG A 69 5.70 -32.85 -11.46
C ARG A 69 4.63 -31.78 -11.28
N SER A 70 3.35 -32.13 -11.16
CA SER A 70 2.26 -31.15 -11.07
C SER A 70 1.05 -31.71 -10.33
N PHE A 71 0.16 -30.80 -9.92
CA PHE A 71 -1.20 -31.13 -9.50
C PHE A 71 -2.21 -30.25 -10.22
N ILE A 72 -3.29 -30.88 -10.67
CA ILE A 72 -4.42 -30.20 -11.26
C ILE A 72 -5.66 -30.62 -10.46
N PHE A 73 -6.29 -29.63 -9.84
CA PHE A 73 -7.59 -29.73 -9.21
C PHE A 73 -8.62 -29.13 -10.16
N ASP A 74 -9.51 -29.95 -10.70
CA ASP A 74 -10.51 -29.52 -11.66
C ASP A 74 -11.91 -29.93 -11.21
N ASN A 75 -12.76 -28.95 -10.94
CA ASN A 75 -14.14 -29.18 -10.53
C ASN A 75 -15.15 -28.65 -11.54
N ALA A 76 -14.84 -28.68 -12.83
CA ALA A 76 -15.74 -28.17 -13.88
C ALA A 76 -17.16 -28.77 -13.83
N ALA A 77 -17.32 -29.97 -13.27
CA ALA A 77 -18.63 -30.62 -13.08
C ALA A 77 -19.36 -30.21 -11.79
N ALA A 78 -18.87 -29.22 -11.03
CA ALA A 78 -19.39 -28.76 -9.73
C ALA A 78 -19.59 -29.86 -8.67
N ARG A 79 -18.85 -30.98 -8.80
CA ARG A 79 -19.00 -32.17 -7.96
C ARG A 79 -18.51 -32.00 -6.52
N TYR A 80 -17.71 -30.97 -6.23
CA TYR A 80 -17.19 -30.67 -4.88
C TYR A 80 -17.95 -29.57 -4.11
N GLY A 81 -18.99 -28.96 -4.67
CA GLY A 81 -19.77 -27.89 -3.99
C GLY A 81 -18.89 -26.79 -3.38
N SER A 82 -19.19 -26.38 -2.14
CA SER A 82 -18.47 -25.34 -1.39
C SER A 82 -17.30 -25.85 -0.52
N ILE A 83 -17.08 -27.17 -0.47
CA ILE A 83 -16.22 -27.83 0.52
C ILE A 83 -14.78 -28.14 0.06
N GLY A 84 -14.53 -28.07 -1.26
CA GLY A 84 -13.19 -28.19 -1.85
C GLY A 84 -12.55 -29.58 -1.75
N LEU A 85 -11.26 -29.66 -2.09
CA LEU A 85 -10.43 -30.88 -2.03
C LEU A 85 -9.24 -30.67 -1.08
N ARG A 86 -8.83 -31.74 -0.39
CA ARG A 86 -7.71 -31.72 0.56
C ARG A 86 -6.64 -32.75 0.24
N ILE A 87 -5.37 -32.34 0.28
CA ILE A 87 -4.22 -33.26 0.37
C ILE A 87 -3.70 -33.23 1.82
N VAL A 88 -3.58 -34.41 2.43
CA VAL A 88 -3.32 -34.57 3.87
C VAL A 88 -2.11 -35.47 4.13
N SER A 89 -1.30 -35.10 5.13
CA SER A 89 -0.04 -35.79 5.51
C SER A 89 -0.21 -37.19 6.14
N THR A 90 -1.41 -37.63 6.52
CA THR A 90 -1.58 -38.86 7.32
C THR A 90 -2.61 -39.82 6.72
N THR A 91 -2.44 -41.11 6.99
CA THR A 91 -3.42 -42.18 6.70
C THR A 91 -4.30 -42.54 7.91
N ALA A 92 -4.01 -41.99 9.09
CA ALA A 92 -4.68 -42.35 10.35
C ALA A 92 -4.96 -41.11 11.24
N THR A 93 -5.92 -41.24 12.16
CA THR A 93 -6.39 -40.15 13.04
C THR A 93 -5.35 -39.67 14.07
N ASN A 94 -4.33 -40.48 14.37
CA ASN A 94 -3.35 -40.26 15.45
C ASN A 94 -1.87 -40.23 15.00
N SER A 95 -1.58 -40.01 13.71
CA SER A 95 -0.18 -39.99 13.24
C SER A 95 0.54 -38.71 13.65
N THR A 96 1.81 -38.81 14.03
CA THR A 96 2.72 -37.68 14.29
C THR A 96 3.75 -37.50 13.18
N ALA A 97 3.67 -38.28 12.10
CA ALA A 97 4.70 -38.32 11.06
C ALA A 97 4.67 -37.06 10.19
N ALA A 98 5.82 -36.39 10.08
CA ALA A 98 6.04 -35.34 9.08
C ALA A 98 6.07 -35.93 7.67
N ARG A 99 5.43 -35.24 6.71
CA ARG A 99 5.47 -35.62 5.30
C ARG A 99 5.93 -34.48 4.41
N VAL A 100 6.62 -34.86 3.34
CA VAL A 100 7.10 -33.94 2.32
C VAL A 100 6.50 -34.32 0.97
N LEU A 101 5.82 -33.36 0.35
CA LEU A 101 5.43 -33.41 -1.04
C LEU A 101 6.43 -32.58 -1.84
N THR A 102 7.23 -33.23 -2.67
CA THR A 102 8.30 -32.61 -3.41
C THR A 102 7.92 -32.41 -4.87
N PHE A 103 8.16 -31.20 -5.36
CA PHE A 103 8.15 -30.89 -6.78
C PHE A 103 9.59 -30.84 -7.26
N GLY A 104 9.97 -31.76 -8.14
CA GLY A 104 11.38 -31.99 -8.50
C GLY A 104 11.83 -31.35 -9.81
N THR A 105 10.91 -30.72 -10.55
CA THR A 105 11.16 -30.20 -11.90
C THR A 105 10.74 -28.74 -12.01
N ALA A 106 11.59 -27.92 -12.65
CA ALA A 106 11.24 -26.54 -13.00
C ALA A 106 9.99 -26.50 -13.88
N GLY A 107 9.19 -25.42 -13.78
CA GLY A 107 7.92 -25.32 -14.50
C GLY A 107 6.81 -26.22 -13.94
N THR A 108 6.95 -26.69 -12.71
CA THR A 108 5.87 -27.35 -11.95
C THR A 108 4.59 -26.50 -11.99
N ILE A 109 3.44 -27.14 -12.16
CA ILE A 109 2.14 -26.46 -12.22
C ILE A 109 1.25 -26.93 -11.06
N ILE A 110 0.62 -25.99 -10.37
CA ILE A 110 -0.50 -26.24 -9.47
C ILE A 110 -1.68 -25.46 -10.03
N THR A 111 -2.67 -26.16 -10.58
CA THR A 111 -3.88 -25.54 -11.12
C THR A 111 -5.06 -25.85 -10.24
N ALA A 112 -5.87 -24.84 -9.92
CA ALA A 112 -7.21 -25.02 -9.38
C ALA A 112 -8.23 -24.26 -10.24
N SER A 113 -9.12 -25.03 -10.84
CA SER A 113 -10.24 -24.51 -11.64
C SER A 113 -11.56 -24.94 -11.02
N ASN A 114 -12.55 -24.05 -10.97
CA ASN A 114 -13.90 -24.35 -10.45
C ASN A 114 -13.95 -24.88 -9.00
N ASN A 115 -12.90 -24.74 -8.20
CA ASN A 115 -12.75 -25.38 -6.88
C ASN A 115 -12.93 -24.39 -5.73
N THR A 116 -13.96 -24.53 -4.90
CA THR A 116 -14.08 -23.73 -3.66
C THR A 116 -13.14 -24.30 -2.60
N ASN A 117 -12.02 -23.64 -2.26
CA ASN A 117 -11.11 -24.02 -1.17
C ASN A 117 -10.27 -25.32 -1.35
N ALA A 118 -9.69 -25.59 -2.53
CA ALA A 118 -8.67 -26.64 -2.64
C ALA A 118 -7.46 -26.32 -1.74
N SER A 119 -6.92 -27.33 -1.03
CA SER A 119 -5.90 -27.10 0.02
C SER A 119 -4.93 -28.26 0.27
N PHE A 120 -3.70 -27.92 0.64
CA PHE A 120 -2.75 -28.79 1.33
C PHE A 120 -2.87 -28.59 2.84
N ARG A 121 -2.94 -29.69 3.60
CA ARG A 121 -3.17 -29.67 5.05
C ARG A 121 -2.24 -30.62 5.79
N SER A 122 -1.78 -30.18 6.94
CA SER A 122 -0.99 -30.95 7.90
C SER A 122 -1.84 -31.87 8.80
N ALA A 123 -3.17 -31.69 8.85
CA ALA A 123 -4.05 -32.26 9.89
C ALA A 123 -4.68 -33.63 9.53
N SER A 124 -5.09 -34.39 10.54
CA SER A 124 -5.75 -35.71 10.41
C SER A 124 -7.23 -35.61 9.97
N LEU A 125 -7.80 -36.72 9.44
CA LEU A 125 -9.12 -36.79 8.78
C LEU A 125 -10.30 -36.30 9.64
N SER A 126 -10.22 -36.33 10.97
CA SER A 126 -11.38 -36.12 11.86
C SER A 126 -11.49 -34.72 12.48
N GLY A 127 -10.68 -33.74 12.04
CA GLY A 127 -10.78 -32.35 12.52
C GLY A 127 -10.44 -32.12 14.01
N ASN A 128 -10.22 -33.20 14.78
CA ASN A 128 -9.85 -33.18 16.19
C ASN A 128 -8.74 -34.22 16.43
N SER A 129 -7.57 -34.00 15.82
CA SER A 129 -6.39 -34.82 16.10
C SER A 129 -5.93 -34.56 17.54
N THR A 130 -5.94 -35.61 18.38
CA THR A 130 -5.37 -35.56 19.73
C THR A 130 -3.88 -35.90 19.76
N ALA A 131 -3.25 -36.09 18.60
CA ALA A 131 -1.84 -36.43 18.49
C ALA A 131 -0.95 -35.27 18.96
N THR A 132 0.01 -35.54 19.84
CA THR A 132 1.01 -34.57 20.32
C THR A 132 2.42 -35.16 20.13
N PRO A 133 3.31 -34.52 19.33
CA PRO A 133 3.09 -33.34 18.50
C PRO A 133 2.19 -33.65 17.29
N LEU A 134 1.56 -32.61 16.73
CA LEU A 134 0.76 -32.77 15.53
C LEU A 134 1.63 -33.00 14.29
N PRO A 135 1.16 -33.78 13.30
CA PRO A 135 1.91 -34.02 12.07
C PRO A 135 2.07 -32.72 11.27
N SER A 136 3.18 -32.61 10.54
CA SER A 136 3.45 -31.49 9.63
C SER A 136 3.39 -31.93 8.16
N LEU A 137 3.04 -30.99 7.28
CA LEU A 137 3.15 -31.15 5.84
C LEU A 137 4.05 -30.05 5.28
N THR A 138 5.11 -30.47 4.59
CA THR A 138 5.98 -29.58 3.82
C THR A 138 5.71 -29.77 2.34
N VAL A 139 5.51 -28.66 1.63
CA VAL A 139 5.57 -28.61 0.17
C VAL A 139 6.94 -28.11 -0.23
N ASN A 140 7.76 -28.99 -0.83
CA ASN A 140 9.14 -28.68 -1.17
C ASN A 140 9.29 -28.41 -2.67
N LEU A 141 9.64 -27.18 -3.03
CA LEU A 141 10.00 -26.77 -4.39
C LEU A 141 11.48 -27.09 -4.64
N ASN A 142 11.79 -28.37 -4.82
CA ASN A 142 13.15 -28.88 -4.99
C ASN A 142 13.62 -28.74 -6.45
N PHE A 143 13.48 -27.54 -7.00
CA PHE A 143 13.92 -27.16 -8.34
C PHE A 143 14.46 -25.73 -8.33
N SER A 144 15.11 -25.33 -9.43
CA SER A 144 15.46 -23.94 -9.71
C SER A 144 14.47 -23.35 -10.73
N GLY A 145 14.20 -22.05 -10.64
CA GLY A 145 13.22 -21.37 -11.51
C GLY A 145 11.84 -21.24 -10.86
N THR A 146 10.83 -20.92 -11.67
CA THR A 146 9.47 -20.63 -11.20
C THR A 146 8.49 -21.77 -11.53
N GLY A 147 7.69 -22.15 -10.55
CA GLY A 147 6.49 -22.97 -10.74
C GLY A 147 5.25 -22.09 -10.85
N THR A 148 4.26 -22.53 -11.60
CA THR A 148 3.00 -21.77 -11.79
C THR A 148 1.94 -22.24 -10.79
N ILE A 149 1.30 -21.29 -10.12
CA ILE A 149 0.05 -21.46 -9.39
C ILE A 149 -1.04 -20.75 -10.21
N ASP A 150 -1.85 -21.52 -10.92
CA ASP A 150 -2.97 -21.02 -11.72
C ASP A 150 -4.28 -21.21 -10.93
N VAL A 151 -4.85 -20.10 -10.46
CA VAL A 151 -6.13 -20.09 -9.76
C VAL A 151 -7.13 -19.36 -10.63
N ARG A 152 -8.04 -20.08 -11.28
CA ARG A 152 -8.88 -19.51 -12.33
C ARG A 152 -10.10 -18.77 -11.80
N ASP A 153 -11.04 -19.51 -11.23
CA ASP A 153 -12.41 -18.98 -11.01
C ASP A 153 -12.79 -18.78 -9.53
N THR A 154 -12.04 -19.37 -8.61
CA THR A 154 -12.43 -19.50 -7.19
C THR A 154 -11.27 -19.20 -6.25
N SER A 155 -11.55 -19.16 -4.94
CA SER A 155 -10.50 -19.08 -3.94
C SER A 155 -9.85 -20.44 -3.72
N ILE A 156 -8.53 -20.50 -3.86
CA ILE A 156 -7.72 -21.61 -3.37
C ILE A 156 -7.13 -21.24 -2.01
N VAL A 157 -7.21 -22.18 -1.07
CA VAL A 157 -6.51 -22.08 0.19
C VAL A 157 -5.38 -23.07 0.10
N LEU A 158 -4.28 -22.74 -0.60
CA LEU A 158 -3.20 -23.71 -0.76
C LEU A 158 -2.73 -24.24 0.59
N PHE A 159 -2.80 -23.45 1.66
CA PHE A 159 -2.36 -23.85 2.99
C PHE A 159 -3.36 -23.37 4.04
N SER A 160 -4.12 -24.31 4.60
CA SER A 160 -5.21 -23.98 5.52
C SER A 160 -4.73 -23.67 6.93
N GLU A 161 -5.55 -22.89 7.64
CA GLU A 161 -5.72 -23.04 9.08
C GLU A 161 -6.32 -24.44 9.35
N GLY A 162 -5.58 -25.26 10.10
CA GLY A 162 -6.05 -26.56 10.59
C GLY A 162 -7.22 -26.38 11.57
N SER A 163 -7.56 -27.41 12.35
CA SER A 163 -8.30 -27.13 13.59
C SER A 163 -7.53 -26.07 14.38
N ALA A 164 -8.16 -25.32 15.29
CA ALA A 164 -7.51 -24.27 16.09
C ALA A 164 -6.16 -24.69 16.75
N ASN A 165 -5.86 -26.00 16.75
CA ASN A 165 -4.67 -26.60 17.33
C ASN A 165 -3.60 -27.08 16.31
N ALA A 166 -3.84 -27.17 14.99
CA ALA A 166 -2.88 -27.74 14.01
C ALA A 166 -2.22 -26.71 13.08
N PRO A 167 -0.87 -26.74 12.91
CA PRO A 167 -0.13 -25.75 12.10
C PRO A 167 -0.47 -25.90 10.62
N GLY A 168 -0.57 -24.83 9.82
CA GLY A 168 -0.74 -24.96 8.37
C GLY A 168 0.43 -25.68 7.68
N ALA A 169 0.23 -26.08 6.42
CA ALA A 169 1.31 -26.63 5.59
C ALA A 169 2.26 -25.50 5.14
N VAL A 170 3.57 -25.79 5.07
CA VAL A 170 4.61 -24.78 4.77
C VAL A 170 5.29 -25.09 3.45
N ILE A 171 5.49 -24.07 2.60
CA ILE A 171 6.29 -24.19 1.38
C ILE A 171 7.76 -23.89 1.68
N THR A 172 8.65 -24.76 1.22
CA THR A 172 10.11 -24.65 1.35
C THR A 172 10.80 -24.92 0.00
N GLY A 173 12.12 -24.83 -0.03
CA GLY A 173 12.93 -25.19 -1.21
C GLY A 173 13.49 -23.98 -1.96
N THR A 174 14.19 -24.24 -3.05
CA THR A 174 14.88 -23.20 -3.85
C THR A 174 14.04 -22.64 -4.99
N GLY A 175 12.93 -23.31 -5.35
CA GLY A 175 12.05 -22.87 -6.41
C GLY A 175 11.24 -21.63 -6.03
N GLY A 176 10.79 -20.89 -7.05
CA GLY A 176 9.86 -19.77 -6.93
C GLY A 176 8.45 -20.15 -7.35
N LEU A 177 7.50 -19.25 -7.12
CA LEU A 177 6.09 -19.41 -7.45
C LEU A 177 5.56 -18.22 -8.25
N ALA A 178 4.68 -18.46 -9.23
CA ALA A 178 3.99 -17.42 -9.98
C ALA A 178 2.47 -17.60 -9.86
N LYS A 179 1.77 -16.62 -9.30
CA LYS A 179 0.31 -16.60 -9.21
C LYS A 179 -0.29 -16.00 -10.48
N THR A 180 -1.02 -16.85 -11.20
CA THR A 180 -1.75 -16.55 -12.43
C THR A 180 -3.24 -16.88 -12.26
N GLY A 181 -4.08 -16.47 -13.21
CA GLY A 181 -5.52 -16.65 -13.17
C GLY A 181 -6.25 -15.65 -12.25
N ALA A 182 -7.55 -15.46 -12.48
CA ALA A 182 -8.34 -14.41 -11.83
C ALA A 182 -8.72 -14.68 -10.37
N GLY A 183 -8.62 -15.93 -9.91
CA GLY A 183 -9.02 -16.36 -8.58
C GLY A 183 -8.10 -15.90 -7.45
N THR A 184 -8.52 -16.18 -6.22
CA THR A 184 -7.82 -15.74 -5.00
C THR A 184 -6.89 -16.83 -4.48
N LEU A 185 -5.61 -16.53 -4.28
CA LEU A 185 -4.67 -17.36 -3.53
C LEU A 185 -4.57 -16.85 -2.10
N ARG A 186 -4.87 -17.71 -1.12
CA ARG A 186 -4.74 -17.36 0.31
C ARG A 186 -3.44 -17.93 0.89
N MET A 187 -2.56 -17.04 1.37
CA MET A 187 -1.29 -17.37 2.05
C MET A 187 -1.41 -17.04 3.54
N ASN A 188 -1.72 -18.07 4.33
CA ASN A 188 -2.04 -17.93 5.75
C ASN A 188 -0.84 -18.08 6.69
N GLU A 189 0.21 -18.73 6.22
CA GLU A 189 1.40 -19.06 6.99
C GLU A 189 2.62 -18.33 6.43
N ASN A 190 3.70 -18.30 7.20
CA ASN A 190 5.00 -17.88 6.69
C ASN A 190 5.72 -19.06 6.03
N HIS A 191 6.20 -18.84 4.81
CA HIS A 191 6.87 -19.81 3.97
C HIS A 191 8.37 -19.48 3.85
N THR A 192 9.21 -20.47 3.51
CA THR A 192 10.68 -20.32 3.48
C THR A 192 11.32 -20.56 2.11
N TYR A 193 10.52 -20.80 1.06
CA TYR A 193 11.06 -20.93 -0.30
C TYR A 193 11.80 -19.66 -0.74
N SER A 194 12.89 -19.82 -1.47
CA SER A 194 13.82 -18.72 -1.78
C SER A 194 13.82 -18.27 -3.24
N GLY A 195 13.18 -18.99 -4.16
CA GLY A 195 13.19 -18.67 -5.59
C GLY A 195 12.35 -17.46 -6.00
N GLY A 196 11.69 -16.79 -5.04
CA GLY A 196 10.87 -15.61 -5.27
C GLY A 196 9.40 -15.91 -5.55
N PHE A 197 8.61 -14.84 -5.65
CA PHE A 197 7.17 -14.89 -5.91
C PHE A 197 6.78 -13.88 -6.98
N GLU A 198 6.07 -14.31 -8.02
CA GLU A 198 5.48 -13.42 -9.03
C GLU A 198 3.96 -13.36 -8.86
N LEU A 199 3.39 -12.15 -8.85
CA LEU A 199 1.95 -11.93 -8.98
C LEU A 199 1.66 -11.33 -10.35
N SER A 200 0.96 -12.08 -11.20
CA SER A 200 0.57 -11.64 -12.53
C SER A 200 -0.93 -11.33 -12.60
N GLU A 201 -1.78 -12.12 -11.93
CA GLU A 201 -3.24 -11.99 -12.00
C GLU A 201 -3.96 -12.41 -10.71
N GLY A 202 -5.23 -11.99 -10.60
CA GLY A 202 -6.13 -12.35 -9.51
C GLY A 202 -5.77 -11.67 -8.20
N SER A 203 -6.18 -12.26 -7.08
CA SER A 203 -5.89 -11.73 -5.75
C SER A 203 -4.98 -12.67 -4.96
N LEU A 204 -4.05 -12.08 -4.21
CA LEU A 204 -3.34 -12.73 -3.13
C LEU A 204 -3.86 -12.18 -1.80
N LEU A 205 -4.40 -13.06 -0.97
CA LEU A 205 -4.83 -12.71 0.38
C LEU A 205 -3.71 -13.05 1.38
N MET A 206 -3.14 -12.02 1.99
CA MET A 206 -2.08 -12.10 2.97
C MET A 206 -2.64 -12.01 4.40
N SER A 207 -2.38 -13.04 5.20
CA SER A 207 -2.80 -13.09 6.62
C SER A 207 -1.65 -12.88 7.60
N ALA A 208 -0.40 -13.08 7.18
CA ALA A 208 0.80 -12.97 8.01
C ALA A 208 1.73 -11.83 7.56
N SER A 209 2.59 -11.37 8.46
CA SER A 209 3.71 -10.48 8.15
C SER A 209 4.98 -11.28 7.86
N THR A 210 5.82 -10.80 6.94
CA THR A 210 7.16 -11.33 6.74
C THR A 210 7.96 -11.31 8.05
N GLN A 211 8.71 -12.36 8.33
CA GLN A 211 9.60 -12.51 9.48
C GLN A 211 11.06 -12.31 9.05
N ARG A 212 11.85 -11.74 9.96
CA ARG A 212 13.28 -11.47 9.74
C ARG A 212 14.12 -11.89 10.93
N SER A 213 15.40 -12.15 10.67
CA SER A 213 16.47 -12.22 11.67
C SER A 213 17.53 -11.20 11.27
N GLY A 214 17.67 -10.13 12.06
CA GLY A 214 18.44 -8.96 11.64
C GLY A 214 17.87 -8.33 10.36
N THR A 215 18.68 -8.25 9.31
CA THR A 215 18.32 -7.72 7.97
C THR A 215 17.87 -8.82 6.99
N THR A 216 17.95 -10.10 7.39
CA THR A 216 17.62 -11.23 6.52
C THR A 216 16.17 -11.64 6.69
N VAL A 217 15.44 -11.76 5.58
CA VAL A 217 14.11 -12.36 5.55
C VAL A 217 14.25 -13.87 5.78
N VAL A 218 13.63 -14.40 6.82
CA VAL A 218 13.71 -15.84 7.18
C VAL A 218 12.46 -16.62 6.79
N SER A 219 11.30 -15.96 6.76
CA SER A 219 10.06 -16.55 6.27
C SER A 219 9.03 -15.46 5.98
N GLY A 220 8.02 -15.74 5.17
CA GLY A 220 6.96 -14.78 4.87
C GLY A 220 5.87 -15.36 3.98
N PRO A 221 4.74 -14.66 3.80
CA PRO A 221 3.67 -15.11 2.90
C PRO A 221 4.14 -15.28 1.44
N PHE A 222 5.22 -14.59 1.05
CA PHE A 222 5.86 -14.66 -0.27
C PHE A 222 7.18 -15.45 -0.29
N GLY A 223 7.47 -16.20 0.76
CA GLY A 223 8.81 -16.80 0.93
C GLY A 223 9.87 -15.76 1.30
N THR A 224 11.12 -16.08 1.00
CA THR A 224 12.30 -15.26 1.36
C THR A 224 12.93 -14.52 0.18
N GLY A 225 12.56 -14.89 -1.05
CA GLY A 225 13.09 -14.31 -2.28
C GLY A 225 12.45 -12.97 -2.66
N THR A 226 12.78 -12.49 -3.87
CA THR A 226 12.21 -11.28 -4.48
C THR A 226 10.74 -11.46 -4.82
N ILE A 227 9.94 -10.42 -4.62
CA ILE A 227 8.55 -10.35 -5.06
C ILE A 227 8.48 -9.54 -6.36
N THR A 228 7.94 -10.13 -7.42
CA THR A 228 7.67 -9.43 -8.69
C THR A 228 6.17 -9.18 -8.81
N LEU A 229 5.79 -7.91 -8.92
CA LEU A 229 4.40 -7.47 -9.06
C LEU A 229 4.17 -7.02 -10.51
N SER A 230 3.72 -7.96 -11.34
CA SER A 230 3.37 -7.74 -12.75
C SER A 230 1.88 -7.39 -12.93
N GLY A 231 1.03 -7.78 -11.98
CA GLY A 231 -0.41 -7.53 -12.01
C GLY A 231 -1.14 -7.91 -10.72
N GLY A 232 -2.46 -8.08 -10.80
CA GLY A 232 -3.30 -8.61 -9.72
C GLY A 232 -3.50 -7.67 -8.53
N ALA A 233 -3.90 -8.24 -7.40
CA ALA A 233 -4.15 -7.53 -6.14
C ALA A 233 -3.48 -8.22 -4.95
N ILE A 234 -2.83 -7.46 -4.06
CA ILE A 234 -2.45 -7.94 -2.73
C ILE A 234 -3.45 -7.38 -1.73
N SER A 235 -4.20 -8.23 -1.06
CA SER A 235 -5.21 -7.84 -0.07
C SER A 235 -4.84 -8.37 1.32
N GLY A 236 -5.15 -7.60 2.36
CA GLY A 236 -5.12 -8.08 3.74
C GLY A 236 -6.39 -8.84 4.11
N THR A 237 -6.30 -9.67 5.15
CA THR A 237 -7.52 -10.14 5.85
C THR A 237 -8.24 -8.96 6.51
N THR A 238 -9.48 -9.16 6.97
CA THR A 238 -10.30 -8.16 7.69
C THR A 238 -9.73 -7.75 9.07
N SER A 239 -8.43 -7.93 9.29
CA SER A 239 -7.73 -7.53 10.50
C SER A 239 -7.21 -6.10 10.34
N ILE A 240 -7.55 -5.25 11.31
CA ILE A 240 -7.13 -3.84 11.39
C ILE A 240 -5.63 -3.63 11.68
N SER A 241 -4.85 -4.70 11.83
CA SER A 241 -3.43 -4.63 12.18
C SER A 241 -2.55 -4.41 10.95
N GLU A 242 -1.44 -3.68 11.13
CA GLU A 242 -0.42 -3.55 10.09
C GLU A 242 0.09 -4.93 9.63
N ARG A 243 0.28 -5.10 8.32
CA ARG A 243 0.99 -6.22 7.71
C ARG A 243 2.29 -5.71 7.09
N THR A 244 3.41 -6.39 7.36
CA THR A 244 4.72 -5.98 6.86
C THR A 244 5.26 -6.93 5.80
N ILE A 245 5.84 -6.36 4.74
CA ILE A 245 6.65 -7.06 3.76
C ILE A 245 8.09 -6.54 3.88
N HIS A 246 9.04 -7.47 4.02
CA HIS A 246 10.48 -7.17 4.12
C HIS A 246 11.27 -7.58 2.86
N ASN A 247 10.64 -8.31 1.94
CA ASN A 247 11.26 -8.82 0.72
C ASN A 247 11.67 -7.67 -0.22
N PRO A 248 12.70 -7.87 -1.07
CA PRO A 248 12.93 -6.95 -2.18
C PRO A 248 11.78 -7.06 -3.19
N ILE A 249 11.44 -5.96 -3.85
CA ILE A 249 10.28 -5.86 -4.73
C ILE A 249 10.70 -5.41 -6.14
N ILE A 250 10.11 -6.01 -7.15
CA ILE A 250 10.14 -5.54 -8.54
C ILE A 250 8.71 -5.15 -8.91
N LEU A 251 8.51 -3.87 -9.25
CA LEU A 251 7.27 -3.37 -9.84
C LEU A 251 7.40 -3.46 -11.36
N ASN A 252 6.49 -4.22 -11.99
CA ASN A 252 6.57 -4.59 -13.39
C ASN A 252 5.21 -4.46 -14.11
N GLY A 253 4.30 -3.64 -13.59
CA GLY A 253 2.96 -3.50 -14.15
C GLY A 253 1.99 -2.79 -13.22
N THR A 254 0.71 -3.16 -13.32
CA THR A 254 -0.38 -2.55 -12.55
C THR A 254 -0.85 -3.46 -11.43
N VAL A 255 -0.62 -3.08 -10.17
CA VAL A 255 -1.02 -3.87 -9.01
C VAL A 255 -1.99 -3.10 -8.12
N THR A 256 -3.04 -3.78 -7.65
CA THR A 256 -3.94 -3.24 -6.62
C THR A 256 -3.42 -3.59 -5.24
N LEU A 257 -3.34 -2.60 -4.36
CA LEU A 257 -2.80 -2.76 -3.01
C LEU A 257 -3.86 -2.48 -1.93
N PHE A 258 -4.00 -3.49 -1.08
CA PHE A 258 -4.88 -3.59 0.08
C PHE A 258 -6.38 -3.53 -0.26
N ASN A 259 -7.25 -3.60 0.73
CA ASN A 259 -8.70 -3.39 0.57
C ASN A 259 -9.16 -2.44 1.68
N ALA A 260 -9.83 -1.34 1.30
CA ALA A 260 -10.36 -0.33 2.21
C ALA A 260 -11.23 -0.93 3.34
N SER A 261 -12.00 -1.97 3.02
CA SER A 261 -12.99 -2.57 3.94
C SER A 261 -12.38 -3.31 5.11
N ALA A 262 -11.09 -3.67 5.04
CA ALA A 262 -10.42 -4.42 6.09
C ALA A 262 -10.01 -3.55 7.28
N GLY A 263 -9.78 -2.24 7.06
CA GLY A 263 -9.01 -1.39 7.99
C GLY A 263 -7.57 -1.92 8.16
N GLY A 264 -6.60 -1.04 8.37
CA GLY A 264 -5.19 -1.45 8.53
C GLY A 264 -4.27 -0.99 7.40
N THR A 265 -2.98 -1.26 7.59
CA THR A 265 -1.89 -0.72 6.76
C THR A 265 -1.05 -1.85 6.17
N LEU A 266 -0.74 -1.76 4.88
CA LEU A 266 0.33 -2.54 4.27
C LEU A 266 1.64 -1.75 4.34
N SER A 267 2.63 -2.27 5.06
CA SER A 267 3.93 -1.64 5.22
C SER A 267 4.99 -2.41 4.45
N ILE A 268 5.48 -1.81 3.37
CA ILE A 268 6.69 -2.24 2.67
C ILE A 268 7.87 -1.62 3.41
N SER A 269 8.50 -2.43 4.24
CA SER A 269 9.51 -1.97 5.18
C SER A 269 10.90 -1.91 4.55
N SER A 270 11.70 -0.93 4.99
CA SER A 270 13.12 -0.85 4.65
C SER A 270 13.91 -1.79 5.54
N LEU A 271 14.65 -2.70 4.92
CA LEU A 271 15.79 -3.38 5.54
C LEU A 271 17.03 -3.04 4.71
N ALA A 272 18.21 -3.07 5.33
CA ALA A 272 19.45 -2.88 4.58
C ALA A 272 19.48 -3.81 3.35
N GLU A 273 19.83 -3.25 2.19
CA GLU A 273 19.91 -3.94 0.90
C GLU A 273 18.58 -4.44 0.30
N LYS A 274 17.43 -4.17 0.94
CA LYS A 274 16.11 -4.49 0.38
C LYS A 274 15.49 -3.24 -0.22
N THR A 275 15.47 -3.21 -1.56
CA THR A 275 14.95 -2.10 -2.35
C THR A 275 13.77 -2.55 -3.21
N THR A 276 13.05 -1.55 -3.69
CA THR A 276 12.08 -1.71 -4.76
C THR A 276 12.69 -1.23 -6.07
N THR A 277 12.52 -1.98 -7.16
CA THR A 277 12.95 -1.59 -8.50
C THR A 277 11.72 -1.40 -9.39
N LEU A 278 11.64 -0.28 -10.10
CA LEU A 278 10.68 -0.09 -11.21
C LEU A 278 11.28 -0.71 -12.48
N ALA A 279 10.89 -1.93 -12.81
CA ALA A 279 11.32 -2.61 -14.04
C ALA A 279 10.58 -2.09 -15.28
N GLN A 280 9.37 -1.57 -15.09
CA GLN A 280 8.54 -0.92 -16.11
C GLN A 280 7.81 0.27 -15.50
N ASN A 281 7.19 1.09 -16.36
CA ASN A 281 6.21 2.06 -15.90
C ASN A 281 5.11 1.31 -15.15
N SER A 282 4.93 1.63 -13.87
CA SER A 282 4.12 0.82 -12.97
C SER A 282 3.00 1.64 -12.37
N THR A 283 1.84 1.02 -12.19
CA THR A 283 0.69 1.63 -11.52
C THR A 283 0.42 0.93 -10.20
N LEU A 284 0.35 1.70 -9.12
CA LEU A 284 -0.13 1.25 -7.83
C LEU A 284 -1.56 1.76 -7.64
N ASN A 285 -2.54 0.88 -7.80
CA ASN A 285 -3.92 1.16 -7.42
C ASN A 285 -4.09 0.93 -5.92
N VAL A 286 -3.93 2.00 -5.14
CA VAL A 286 -3.95 1.94 -3.68
C VAL A 286 -5.35 2.28 -3.21
N VAL A 287 -6.05 1.28 -2.66
CA VAL A 287 -7.42 1.45 -2.17
C VAL A 287 -7.49 1.57 -0.64
N GLY A 288 -6.40 1.29 0.07
CA GLY A 288 -6.30 1.42 1.54
C GLY A 288 -5.09 2.29 1.95
N SER A 289 -4.51 2.01 3.11
CA SER A 289 -3.27 2.65 3.57
C SER A 289 -2.06 1.78 3.20
N VAL A 290 -1.13 2.34 2.42
CA VAL A 290 0.13 1.70 2.05
C VAL A 290 1.28 2.58 2.48
N VAL A 291 2.24 2.03 3.22
CA VAL A 291 3.45 2.72 3.67
C VAL A 291 4.65 2.07 2.98
N TRP A 292 5.34 2.84 2.17
CA TRP A 292 6.53 2.42 1.43
C TRP A 292 7.78 3.07 2.01
N ASN A 293 8.56 2.27 2.73
CA ASN A 293 9.79 2.71 3.37
C ASN A 293 11.04 2.35 2.55
N GLN A 294 10.95 1.36 1.66
CA GLN A 294 12.08 1.00 0.80
C GLN A 294 12.44 2.14 -0.16
N THR A 295 13.73 2.27 -0.47
CA THR A 295 14.19 3.01 -1.64
C THR A 295 13.59 2.38 -2.89
N ILE A 296 12.91 3.20 -3.70
CA ILE A 296 12.46 2.83 -5.05
C ILE A 296 13.48 3.38 -6.05
N SER A 297 13.99 2.54 -6.96
CA SER A 297 14.97 2.93 -7.98
C SER A 297 14.54 2.55 -9.40
N GLY A 298 15.20 3.13 -10.41
CA GLY A 298 14.92 2.91 -11.83
C GLY A 298 14.82 4.22 -12.61
N ASP A 299 14.48 4.14 -13.89
CA ASP A 299 14.26 5.29 -14.78
C ASP A 299 12.80 5.39 -15.26
N LYS A 300 11.93 4.54 -14.71
CA LYS A 300 10.53 4.38 -15.12
C LYS A 300 9.58 5.22 -14.27
N SER A 301 8.37 5.41 -14.76
CA SER A 301 7.33 6.18 -14.05
C SER A 301 6.61 5.34 -13.00
N LEU A 302 6.10 6.04 -11.98
CA LEU A 302 5.20 5.49 -10.96
C LEU A 302 3.86 6.24 -11.03
N THR A 303 2.78 5.51 -11.30
CA THR A 303 1.43 6.07 -11.27
C THR A 303 0.70 5.61 -10.02
N LYS A 304 0.13 6.52 -9.25
CA LYS A 304 -0.72 6.26 -8.09
C LYS A 304 -2.18 6.49 -8.47
N THR A 305 -2.99 5.45 -8.35
CA THR A 305 -4.45 5.48 -8.51
C THR A 305 -5.13 4.96 -7.24
N GLY A 306 -6.46 4.93 -7.24
CA GLY A 306 -7.28 4.50 -6.10
C GLY A 306 -7.36 5.54 -5.00
N ASP A 307 -8.44 5.51 -4.23
CA ASP A 307 -8.78 6.56 -3.25
C ASP A 307 -7.94 6.50 -1.96
N GLY A 308 -7.13 5.45 -1.79
CA GLY A 308 -6.30 5.24 -0.62
C GLY A 308 -5.06 6.14 -0.57
N THR A 309 -4.33 6.02 0.53
CA THR A 309 -3.11 6.78 0.80
C THR A 309 -1.87 5.94 0.51
N LEU A 310 -1.02 6.42 -0.39
CA LEU A 310 0.34 5.93 -0.55
C LEU A 310 1.29 6.85 0.21
N ARG A 311 1.97 6.32 1.21
CA ARG A 311 3.00 7.06 1.95
C ARG A 311 4.39 6.64 1.51
N LEU A 312 5.19 7.57 1.01
CA LEU A 312 6.58 7.34 0.61
C LEU A 312 7.52 7.95 1.66
N ASN A 313 8.13 7.10 2.49
CA ASN A 313 9.08 7.53 3.53
C ASN A 313 10.55 7.36 3.10
N GLY A 314 10.82 6.45 2.16
CA GLY A 314 12.18 6.18 1.68
C GLY A 314 12.72 7.29 0.77
N ALA A 315 14.03 7.27 0.53
CA ALA A 315 14.63 8.03 -0.56
C ALA A 315 14.31 7.33 -1.89
N ASN A 316 13.42 7.89 -2.69
CA ASN A 316 13.04 7.32 -3.98
C ASN A 316 13.91 7.92 -5.08
N LEU A 317 14.80 7.09 -5.63
CA LEU A 317 15.86 7.49 -6.56
C LEU A 317 15.44 7.37 -8.02
N TYR A 318 14.20 6.96 -8.30
CA TYR A 318 13.75 6.88 -9.68
C TYR A 318 13.58 8.26 -10.30
N THR A 319 13.95 8.39 -11.57
CA THR A 319 13.95 9.67 -12.29
C THR A 319 12.73 9.87 -13.18
N GLY A 320 11.96 8.82 -13.45
CA GLY A 320 10.69 8.91 -14.18
C GLY A 320 9.63 9.69 -13.40
N LEU A 321 8.59 10.12 -14.11
CA LEU A 321 7.48 10.89 -13.54
C LEU A 321 6.74 10.08 -12.47
N THR A 322 6.43 10.73 -11.35
CA THR A 322 5.37 10.30 -10.42
C THR A 322 4.07 10.99 -10.81
N SER A 323 3.05 10.24 -11.22
CA SER A 323 1.70 10.77 -11.50
C SER A 323 0.73 10.29 -10.43
N VAL A 324 0.03 11.20 -9.77
CA VAL A 324 -0.99 10.89 -8.75
C VAL A 324 -2.34 11.28 -9.31
N GLN A 325 -3.10 10.27 -9.73
CA GLN A 325 -4.36 10.45 -10.44
C GLN A 325 -5.58 10.39 -9.51
N ALA A 326 -5.43 9.76 -8.34
CA ALA A 326 -6.48 9.67 -7.32
C ALA A 326 -5.92 9.38 -5.92
N GLY A 327 -6.72 9.73 -4.92
CA GLY A 327 -6.39 9.56 -3.51
C GLY A 327 -5.22 10.45 -3.08
N THR A 328 -4.45 9.98 -2.11
CA THR A 328 -3.42 10.79 -1.46
C THR A 328 -2.03 10.20 -1.65
N LEU A 329 -1.08 11.05 -2.05
CA LEU A 329 0.35 10.81 -1.88
C LEU A 329 0.82 11.56 -0.62
N ASN A 330 1.23 10.82 0.41
CA ASN A 330 1.90 11.37 1.59
C ASN A 330 3.42 11.19 1.42
N LEU A 331 4.13 12.26 1.08
CA LEU A 331 5.56 12.27 0.86
C LEU A 331 6.28 12.82 2.10
N THR A 332 6.97 11.95 2.83
CA THR A 332 7.87 12.35 3.94
C THR A 332 9.35 12.11 3.62
N GLY A 333 9.63 11.18 2.70
CA GLY A 333 10.95 10.95 2.14
C GLY A 333 11.26 11.89 0.97
N SER A 334 11.84 11.35 -0.10
CA SER A 334 12.13 12.13 -1.30
C SER A 334 11.75 11.39 -2.59
N ILE A 335 11.46 12.14 -3.65
CA ILE A 335 11.32 11.65 -5.03
C ILE A 335 12.37 12.37 -5.87
N ALA A 336 13.22 11.66 -6.60
CA ALA A 336 14.23 12.28 -7.46
C ALA A 336 13.64 12.85 -8.76
N GLY A 337 12.67 12.15 -9.36
CA GLY A 337 11.98 12.55 -10.58
C GLY A 337 10.96 13.70 -10.41
N ALA A 338 10.28 14.01 -11.52
CA ALA A 338 9.18 14.97 -11.57
C ALA A 338 7.92 14.44 -10.86
N LEU A 339 7.01 15.34 -10.48
CA LEU A 339 5.73 15.02 -9.84
C LEU A 339 4.56 15.70 -10.55
N GLU A 340 3.48 14.97 -10.76
CA GLU A 340 2.20 15.48 -11.23
C GLU A 340 1.08 15.03 -10.29
N ILE A 341 0.28 15.98 -9.82
CA ILE A 341 -0.92 15.74 -9.01
C ILE A 341 -2.14 16.18 -9.80
N ASP A 342 -2.95 15.23 -10.23
CA ASP A 342 -4.14 15.49 -11.04
C ASP A 342 -5.26 16.12 -10.20
N SER A 343 -6.27 16.67 -10.88
CA SER A 343 -7.50 17.13 -10.23
C SER A 343 -8.18 15.96 -9.51
N GLY A 344 -8.57 16.17 -8.26
CA GLY A 344 -9.16 15.15 -7.39
C GLY A 344 -8.15 14.30 -6.62
N ALA A 345 -6.85 14.42 -6.90
CA ALA A 345 -5.78 13.85 -6.09
C ALA A 345 -5.24 14.84 -5.04
N SER A 346 -4.53 14.32 -4.05
CA SER A 346 -3.90 15.12 -2.98
C SER A 346 -2.42 14.80 -2.80
N LEU A 347 -1.60 15.84 -2.62
CA LEU A 347 -0.24 15.74 -2.08
C LEU A 347 -0.24 16.23 -0.63
N GLN A 348 0.49 15.54 0.24
CA GLN A 348 0.79 16.00 1.59
C GLN A 348 2.16 15.53 2.07
N GLY A 349 2.59 16.02 3.24
CA GLY A 349 3.79 15.56 3.94
C GLY A 349 4.93 16.58 3.88
N SER A 350 6.03 16.26 4.56
CA SER A 350 7.18 17.16 4.73
C SER A 350 8.40 16.79 3.88
N GLY A 351 8.20 15.98 2.84
CA GLY A 351 9.28 15.44 2.03
C GLY A 351 9.71 16.36 0.88
N THR A 352 10.64 15.85 0.07
CA THR A 352 11.27 16.59 -1.03
C THR A 352 10.91 16.02 -2.41
N VAL A 353 10.50 16.88 -3.33
CA VAL A 353 10.42 16.56 -4.77
C VAL A 353 11.65 17.14 -5.47
N GLY A 354 12.41 16.29 -6.14
CA GLY A 354 13.68 16.63 -6.79
C GLY A 354 13.53 17.23 -8.18
N GLY A 355 12.57 16.72 -8.97
CA GLY A 355 12.24 17.27 -10.29
C GLY A 355 11.16 18.34 -10.23
N ALA A 356 10.81 18.88 -11.40
CA ALA A 356 9.71 19.83 -11.53
C ALA A 356 8.37 19.19 -11.08
N ALA A 357 7.53 19.98 -10.41
CA ALA A 357 6.22 19.56 -9.93
C ALA A 357 5.09 20.36 -10.56
N THR A 358 4.00 19.68 -10.90
CA THR A 358 2.74 20.30 -11.35
C THR A 358 1.59 19.81 -10.48
N ILE A 359 0.78 20.72 -9.96
CA ILE A 359 -0.35 20.41 -9.08
C ILE A 359 -1.61 21.03 -9.65
N ALA A 360 -2.58 20.19 -10.03
CA ALA A 360 -3.96 20.58 -10.35
C ALA A 360 -4.97 20.16 -9.25
N GLY A 361 -4.54 19.30 -8.32
CA GLY A 361 -5.33 18.82 -7.19
C GLY A 361 -5.13 19.62 -5.91
N ILE A 362 -5.24 18.92 -4.77
CA ILE A 362 -5.06 19.50 -3.44
C ILE A 362 -3.61 19.34 -2.99
N HIS A 363 -3.03 20.38 -2.41
CA HIS A 363 -1.73 20.35 -1.74
C HIS A 363 -1.90 20.73 -0.28
N ASN A 364 -1.59 19.80 0.61
CA ASN A 364 -1.53 19.98 2.06
C ASN A 364 -0.05 19.95 2.47
N PRO A 365 0.71 21.02 2.18
CA PRO A 365 2.16 21.04 2.44
C PRO A 365 2.47 20.75 3.91
N GLY A 366 3.56 20.03 4.16
CA GLY A 366 4.01 19.70 5.50
C GLY A 366 3.43 18.39 6.03
N ASN A 367 4.01 17.89 7.13
CA ASN A 367 3.33 16.90 7.98
C ASN A 367 2.49 17.61 9.04
N SER A 368 1.87 18.72 8.61
CA SER A 368 0.85 19.51 9.29
C SER A 368 1.06 19.71 10.79
N PRO A 369 1.81 20.74 11.22
CA PRO A 369 2.59 21.66 10.37
C PRO A 369 3.92 21.11 9.85
N GLY A 370 4.43 21.67 8.75
CA GLY A 370 5.84 21.50 8.39
C GLY A 370 6.27 22.09 7.05
N ILE A 371 7.49 21.75 6.62
CA ILE A 371 8.04 22.20 5.34
C ILE A 371 7.88 21.10 4.29
N GLN A 372 7.28 21.41 3.15
CA GLN A 372 7.38 20.62 1.92
C GLN A 372 8.39 21.29 0.98
N THR A 373 9.35 20.54 0.44
CA THR A 373 10.41 21.09 -0.43
C THR A 373 10.25 20.63 -1.87
N PHE A 374 10.34 21.56 -2.81
CA PHE A 374 10.50 21.34 -4.25
C PHE A 374 11.87 21.86 -4.64
N ALA A 375 12.78 20.98 -5.05
CA ALA A 375 14.14 21.37 -5.42
C ALA A 375 14.21 22.09 -6.78
N SER A 376 13.13 22.01 -7.57
CA SER A 376 12.99 22.68 -8.87
C SER A 376 11.65 23.42 -8.97
N ASP A 377 11.17 23.67 -10.18
CA ASP A 377 9.94 24.42 -10.43
C ASP A 377 8.71 23.77 -9.77
N LEU A 378 7.84 24.61 -9.21
CA LEU A 378 6.50 24.23 -8.75
C LEU A 378 5.45 25.02 -9.52
N THR A 379 4.61 24.33 -10.27
CA THR A 379 3.49 24.93 -11.00
C THR A 379 2.14 24.52 -10.40
N TYR A 380 1.32 25.49 -10.03
CA TYR A 380 -0.09 25.27 -9.72
C TYR A 380 -0.96 25.58 -10.95
N ASN A 381 -1.73 24.58 -11.39
CA ASN A 381 -2.66 24.71 -12.50
C ASN A 381 -4.05 25.16 -12.03
N THR A 382 -4.91 25.52 -12.98
CA THR A 382 -6.29 25.94 -12.71
C THR A 382 -7.03 24.89 -11.88
N GLY A 383 -7.62 25.33 -10.76
CA GLY A 383 -8.40 24.49 -9.87
C GLY A 383 -7.58 23.87 -8.73
N ALA A 384 -6.28 24.13 -8.66
CA ALA A 384 -5.46 23.70 -7.53
C ALA A 384 -5.91 24.38 -6.23
N SER A 385 -5.86 23.62 -5.13
CA SER A 385 -6.13 24.14 -3.79
C SER A 385 -4.97 23.84 -2.87
N VAL A 386 -4.57 24.82 -2.08
CA VAL A 386 -3.53 24.69 -1.06
C VAL A 386 -4.19 24.87 0.29
N ASN A 387 -3.95 23.95 1.22
CA ASN A 387 -4.41 24.05 2.60
C ASN A 387 -3.21 24.39 3.47
N TRP A 388 -3.23 25.56 4.09
CA TRP A 388 -2.18 26.05 4.97
C TRP A 388 -2.66 26.01 6.42
N GLU A 389 -1.89 25.37 7.30
CA GLU A 389 -2.21 25.26 8.72
C GLU A 389 -1.33 26.18 9.58
N LEU A 390 -1.94 26.76 10.61
CA LEU A 390 -1.27 27.36 11.76
C LEU A 390 -1.69 26.60 13.02
N ASN A 391 -0.74 26.00 13.72
CA ASN A 391 -0.94 25.15 14.88
C ASN A 391 -0.71 25.89 16.21
N GLY A 392 -0.28 27.14 16.18
CA GLY A 392 -0.15 27.99 17.36
C GLY A 392 0.18 29.43 17.01
N ASN A 393 -0.27 30.36 17.86
CA ASN A 393 0.00 31.79 17.70
C ASN A 393 1.52 32.05 17.67
N THR A 394 2.03 32.57 16.56
CA THR A 394 3.47 32.83 16.41
C THR A 394 3.77 34.03 15.52
N SER A 395 4.75 34.84 15.91
CA SER A 395 5.33 35.89 15.07
C SER A 395 6.53 35.40 14.24
N THR A 396 6.83 34.10 14.27
CA THR A 396 7.96 33.53 13.54
C THR A 396 7.74 33.68 12.03
N GLN A 397 8.66 34.39 11.37
CA GLN A 397 8.68 34.53 9.91
C GLN A 397 9.53 33.43 9.21
N GLY A 398 10.19 32.57 9.99
CA GLY A 398 11.12 31.49 9.56
C GLY A 398 10.77 30.11 10.12
N ASP A 399 11.78 29.25 10.39
CA ASP A 399 11.70 27.79 10.68
C ASP A 399 10.32 27.32 11.20
N PRO A 400 9.45 26.88 10.27
CA PRO A 400 8.04 26.67 10.53
C PRO A 400 7.73 25.24 10.98
N THR A 401 8.75 24.39 11.15
CA THR A 401 8.69 22.91 11.20
C THR A 401 7.74 22.31 12.24
N ALA A 402 7.19 23.09 13.17
CA ALA A 402 6.18 22.66 14.12
C ALA A 402 4.97 23.60 14.29
N ILE A 403 4.94 24.76 13.62
CA ILE A 403 3.96 25.81 13.91
C ILE A 403 3.09 26.17 12.73
N PHE A 404 3.62 26.24 11.51
CA PHE A 404 2.80 26.49 10.32
C PHE A 404 3.35 25.78 9.09
N ASP A 405 2.56 25.69 8.04
CA ASP A 405 3.02 25.06 6.81
C ASP A 405 3.84 26.01 5.95
N GLN A 406 4.90 25.50 5.33
CA GLN A 406 5.68 26.25 4.36
C GLN A 406 6.02 25.37 3.16
N VAL A 407 6.07 26.02 2.01
CA VAL A 407 6.59 25.43 0.78
C VAL A 407 7.90 26.11 0.42
N VAL A 408 8.95 25.32 0.20
CA VAL A 408 10.23 25.80 -0.34
C VAL A 408 10.32 25.40 -1.81
N VAL A 409 10.67 26.33 -2.69
CA VAL A 409 10.81 26.13 -4.14
C VAL A 409 12.19 26.59 -4.59
N GLY A 410 13.01 25.65 -5.04
CA GLY A 410 14.40 25.91 -5.43
C GLY A 410 14.54 26.77 -6.69
N ASP A 411 13.56 26.69 -7.59
CA ASP A 411 13.51 27.45 -8.84
C ASP A 411 12.24 28.35 -8.88
N THR A 412 11.39 28.22 -9.90
CA THR A 412 10.22 29.10 -10.10
C THR A 412 8.96 28.51 -9.44
N LEU A 413 8.33 29.30 -8.57
CA LEU A 413 6.95 29.13 -8.18
C LEU A 413 6.03 29.82 -9.20
N ASN A 414 5.20 29.04 -9.90
CA ASN A 414 4.29 29.53 -10.92
C ASN A 414 2.84 29.19 -10.59
N PHE A 415 2.03 30.20 -10.32
CA PHE A 415 0.57 30.04 -10.28
C PHE A 415 0.01 30.20 -11.70
N ALA A 416 0.16 29.17 -12.52
CA ALA A 416 -0.22 29.19 -13.94
C ALA A 416 -1.73 29.34 -14.15
N GLY A 417 -2.53 28.83 -13.21
CA GLY A 417 -3.99 28.98 -13.20
C GLY A 417 -4.54 29.36 -11.84
N SER A 418 -5.85 29.64 -11.78
CA SER A 418 -6.53 30.01 -10.52
C SER A 418 -6.27 28.96 -9.45
N THR A 419 -5.69 29.42 -8.33
CA THR A 419 -5.28 28.60 -7.18
C THR A 419 -5.91 29.17 -5.92
N SER A 420 -6.59 28.32 -5.16
CA SER A 420 -7.18 28.71 -3.88
C SER A 420 -6.24 28.38 -2.72
N LEU A 421 -6.12 29.28 -1.75
CA LEU A 421 -5.43 29.07 -0.49
C LEU A 421 -6.45 29.06 0.65
N ALA A 422 -6.68 27.90 1.23
CA ALA A 422 -7.48 27.75 2.44
C ALA A 422 -6.58 27.84 3.68
N LEU A 423 -7.08 28.53 4.70
CA LEU A 423 -6.42 28.67 5.98
C LEU A 423 -7.10 27.76 7.00
N SER A 424 -6.31 27.08 7.83
CA SER A 424 -6.78 26.22 8.90
C SER A 424 -6.05 26.57 10.19
N PHE A 425 -6.82 26.82 11.25
CA PHE A 425 -6.32 27.23 12.56
C PHE A 425 -6.79 26.30 13.68
N ASN A 426 -7.56 25.26 13.33
CA ASN A 426 -8.17 24.31 14.24
C ASN A 426 -7.83 22.86 13.88
N GLY A 427 -6.73 22.66 13.16
CA GLY A 427 -6.16 21.34 12.89
C GLY A 427 -5.88 20.56 14.18
N ALA A 428 -5.70 19.25 14.05
CA ALA A 428 -5.43 18.39 15.20
C ALA A 428 -4.14 18.82 15.94
N GLY A 429 -4.28 19.18 17.22
CA GLY A 429 -3.16 19.67 18.03
C GLY A 429 -2.97 21.19 18.03
N SER A 430 -3.84 21.94 17.33
CA SER A 430 -3.77 23.39 17.30
C SER A 430 -3.97 24.01 18.67
N THR A 431 -3.22 25.08 18.91
CA THR A 431 -3.30 25.95 20.08
C THR A 431 -3.58 27.40 19.70
N VAL A 432 -4.01 27.64 18.46
CA VAL A 432 -4.47 28.97 18.03
C VAL A 432 -5.70 29.35 18.86
N ASP A 433 -5.70 30.57 19.37
CA ASP A 433 -6.77 31.18 20.15
C ASP A 433 -6.92 32.63 19.67
N TRP A 434 -8.10 32.97 19.15
CA TRP A 434 -8.39 34.31 18.63
C TRP A 434 -8.42 35.39 19.70
N SER A 435 -8.67 35.02 20.96
CA SER A 435 -8.76 35.97 22.08
C SER A 435 -7.39 36.40 22.63
N ASP A 436 -6.32 35.72 22.20
CA ASP A 436 -4.95 36.03 22.60
C ASP A 436 -4.53 37.43 22.12
N ALA A 437 -3.80 38.15 22.99
CA ALA A 437 -3.27 39.49 22.68
C ALA A 437 -2.34 39.50 21.44
N PHE A 438 -1.82 38.35 21.02
CA PHE A 438 -1.11 38.16 19.75
C PHE A 438 -1.85 38.75 18.54
N TRP A 439 -3.19 38.64 18.51
CA TRP A 439 -4.02 39.12 17.41
C TRP A 439 -4.32 40.63 17.47
N SER A 440 -3.79 41.35 18.46
CA SER A 440 -3.90 42.82 18.55
C SER A 440 -2.89 43.56 17.65
N ALA A 441 -1.95 42.85 17.06
CA ALA A 441 -0.92 43.41 16.19
C ALA A 441 -0.93 42.75 14.81
N ASN A 442 -0.36 43.44 13.82
CA ASN A 442 -0.17 42.87 12.48
C ASN A 442 0.81 41.70 12.54
N GLN A 443 0.50 40.63 11.82
CA GLN A 443 1.33 39.43 11.72
C GLN A 443 1.63 39.10 10.26
N SER A 444 2.72 38.38 10.02
CA SER A 444 3.10 37.97 8.66
C SER A 444 3.88 36.65 8.71
N TRP A 445 3.50 35.70 7.86
CA TRP A 445 4.12 34.38 7.74
C TRP A 445 4.59 34.17 6.31
N LYS A 446 5.85 33.76 6.14
CA LYS A 446 6.37 33.34 4.84
C LYS A 446 5.85 31.95 4.51
N ILE A 447 4.86 31.88 3.63
CA ILE A 447 4.18 30.63 3.26
C ILE A 447 4.82 29.97 2.03
N TYR A 448 5.50 30.75 1.18
CA TYR A 448 6.39 30.25 0.13
C TYR A 448 7.75 30.93 0.22
N ASP A 449 8.81 30.13 0.28
CA ASP A 449 10.21 30.53 0.10
C ASP A 449 10.63 30.08 -1.31
N ALA A 450 10.81 31.03 -2.23
CA ALA A 450 11.00 30.70 -3.65
C ALA A 450 12.13 31.53 -4.28
N ALA A 451 12.84 30.94 -5.24
CA ALA A 451 13.86 31.67 -6.01
C ALA A 451 13.26 32.64 -7.04
N ALA A 452 12.05 32.36 -7.53
CA ALA A 452 11.26 33.27 -8.37
C ALA A 452 9.76 32.99 -8.21
N VAL A 453 8.92 34.03 -8.43
CA VAL A 453 7.46 33.91 -8.41
C VAL A 453 6.85 34.48 -9.69
N SER A 454 5.93 33.74 -10.28
CA SER A 454 5.13 34.15 -11.43
C SER A 454 3.66 33.80 -11.23
N GLY A 455 2.77 34.52 -11.91
CA GLY A 455 1.33 34.25 -11.86
C GLY A 455 0.65 34.57 -10.53
N PHE A 456 1.28 35.28 -9.58
CA PHE A 456 0.74 35.55 -8.23
C PHE A 456 -0.71 36.08 -8.21
N GLY A 457 -1.14 36.84 -9.24
CA GLY A 457 -2.52 37.31 -9.37
C GLY A 457 -3.57 36.19 -9.50
N ASN A 458 -3.15 34.94 -9.73
CA ASN A 458 -4.00 33.76 -9.77
C ASN A 458 -4.15 33.07 -8.40
N LEU A 459 -3.36 33.44 -7.39
CA LEU A 459 -3.48 32.94 -6.03
C LEU A 459 -4.50 33.79 -5.25
N SER A 460 -5.46 33.14 -4.60
CA SER A 460 -6.51 33.82 -3.83
C SER A 460 -6.85 33.09 -2.54
N LEU A 461 -7.16 33.83 -1.48
CA LEU A 461 -7.66 33.25 -0.24
C LEU A 461 -9.09 32.74 -0.44
N THR A 462 -9.40 31.56 0.10
CA THR A 462 -10.80 31.15 0.22
C THR A 462 -11.47 31.99 1.30
N THR A 463 -12.64 32.55 1.00
CA THR A 463 -13.43 33.28 1.98
C THR A 463 -14.20 32.28 2.84
N ALA A 464 -13.77 32.11 4.09
CA ALA A 464 -14.46 31.32 5.11
C ALA A 464 -14.36 32.04 6.46
N ASN A 465 -15.32 31.79 7.35
CA ASN A 465 -15.20 32.22 8.74
C ASN A 465 -14.41 31.15 9.50
N TRP A 466 -13.11 31.40 9.70
CA TRP A 466 -12.19 30.41 10.25
C TRP A 466 -12.40 30.20 11.75
N ALA A 467 -12.40 28.95 12.19
CA ALA A 467 -12.45 28.61 13.61
C ALA A 467 -11.04 28.46 14.18
N ASP A 468 -10.83 28.87 15.43
CA ASP A 468 -9.61 28.54 16.18
C ASP A 468 -9.73 27.16 16.86
N ALA A 469 -8.75 26.80 17.69
CA ALA A 469 -8.71 25.53 18.39
C ALA A 469 -9.87 25.34 19.39
N SER A 470 -10.47 26.42 19.88
CA SER A 470 -11.64 26.40 20.77
C SER A 470 -12.97 26.35 20.02
N GLY A 471 -12.93 26.51 18.68
CA GLY A 471 -14.11 26.59 17.83
C GLY A 471 -14.69 27.99 17.73
N ASP A 472 -14.02 29.01 18.28
CA ASP A 472 -14.45 30.40 18.16
C ASP A 472 -14.18 30.90 16.75
N LEU A 473 -15.13 31.67 16.22
CA LEU A 473 -15.10 32.13 14.83
C LEU A 473 -14.35 33.46 14.69
N PHE A 474 -13.47 33.54 13.70
CA PHE A 474 -12.62 34.69 13.41
C PHE A 474 -13.41 36.00 13.34
N ASP A 475 -14.50 36.05 12.57
CA ASP A 475 -15.30 37.28 12.41
C ASP A 475 -16.05 37.67 13.69
N THR A 476 -16.19 36.76 14.66
CA THR A 476 -16.85 37.03 15.94
C THR A 476 -15.87 37.66 16.93
N ILE A 477 -14.65 37.14 17.01
CA ILE A 477 -13.65 37.58 17.98
C ILE A 477 -12.82 38.75 17.44
N LEU A 478 -12.42 38.69 16.17
CA LEU A 478 -11.53 39.64 15.50
C LEU A 478 -12.28 40.45 14.42
N ALA A 479 -13.51 40.85 14.74
CA ALA A 479 -14.44 41.50 13.82
C ALA A 479 -13.86 42.76 13.16
N GLY A 480 -13.47 42.67 11.89
CA GLY A 480 -12.91 43.75 11.07
C GLY A 480 -11.40 43.65 10.83
N SER A 481 -10.73 42.68 11.45
CA SER A 481 -9.38 42.26 11.05
C SER A 481 -9.45 41.48 9.73
N SER A 482 -8.31 41.29 9.07
CA SER A 482 -8.30 40.59 7.76
C SER A 482 -7.01 39.84 7.49
N PHE A 483 -7.12 38.82 6.65
CA PHE A 483 -5.97 38.17 6.01
C PHE A 483 -5.80 38.66 4.57
N SER A 484 -4.55 38.82 4.14
CA SER A 484 -4.18 39.21 2.78
C SER A 484 -2.88 38.55 2.35
N LEU A 485 -2.64 38.49 1.04
CA LEU A 485 -1.42 37.93 0.47
C LEU A 485 -0.55 39.02 -0.13
N SER A 486 0.77 38.87 0.01
CA SER A 486 1.74 39.76 -0.63
C SER A 486 2.96 39.00 -1.13
N VAL A 487 3.70 39.62 -2.04
CA VAL A 487 5.03 39.16 -2.46
C VAL A 487 6.06 40.17 -1.97
N VAL A 488 7.10 39.70 -1.28
CA VAL A 488 8.23 40.51 -0.83
C VAL A 488 9.52 39.89 -1.38
N GLY A 489 10.17 40.60 -2.29
CA GLY A 489 11.25 39.99 -3.08
C GLY A 489 10.70 38.87 -3.97
N THR A 490 11.08 37.63 -3.68
CA THR A 490 10.62 36.42 -4.38
C THR A 490 9.79 35.51 -3.47
N ASP A 491 9.54 35.91 -2.23
CA ASP A 491 8.80 35.11 -1.26
C ASP A 491 7.33 35.55 -1.19
N VAL A 492 6.43 34.61 -0.91
CA VAL A 492 4.99 34.89 -0.72
C VAL A 492 4.65 34.85 0.77
N TYR A 493 3.95 35.88 1.22
CA TYR A 493 3.55 36.06 2.61
C TYR A 493 2.04 36.04 2.78
N LEU A 494 1.59 35.38 3.85
CA LEU A 494 0.27 35.56 4.43
C LEU A 494 0.37 36.63 5.51
N ASN A 495 -0.44 37.68 5.40
CA ASN A 495 -0.44 38.81 6.33
C ASN A 495 -1.77 38.89 7.05
N TYR A 496 -1.72 39.04 8.37
CA TYR A 496 -2.85 39.40 9.19
C TYR A 496 -2.76 40.89 9.54
N ALA A 497 -3.85 41.63 9.31
CA ALA A 497 -3.99 43.02 9.70
C ALA A 497 -4.96 43.12 10.88
N ALA A 498 -4.45 43.58 12.02
CA ALA A 498 -5.28 43.90 13.19
C ALA A 498 -5.99 45.24 12.97
N ILE A 499 -7.18 45.40 13.55
CA ILE A 499 -7.84 46.71 13.62
C ILE A 499 -7.09 47.58 14.63
N PRO A 500 -6.82 48.87 14.32
CA PRO A 500 -6.23 49.78 15.29
C PRO A 500 -7.11 49.90 16.53
N GLU A 501 -6.53 49.80 17.73
CA GLU A 501 -7.28 49.95 18.97
C GLU A 501 -8.08 51.27 19.00
N PRO A 502 -9.28 51.30 19.61
CA PRO A 502 -10.12 52.50 19.71
C PRO A 502 -9.40 53.75 20.25
N ALA A 503 -8.38 53.56 21.10
CA ALA A 503 -7.56 54.65 21.63
C ALA A 503 -6.79 55.41 20.53
N THR A 504 -6.43 54.76 19.43
CA THR A 504 -5.77 55.40 18.28
C THR A 504 -6.72 56.37 17.58
N TYR A 505 -7.99 55.98 17.41
CA TYR A 505 -9.04 56.86 16.89
C TYR A 505 -9.40 57.97 17.88
N ALA A 506 -9.44 57.67 19.18
CA ALA A 506 -9.69 58.66 20.23
C ALA A 506 -8.56 59.70 20.34
N ALA A 507 -7.30 59.31 20.16
CA ALA A 507 -6.15 60.21 20.13
C ALA A 507 -6.15 61.10 18.89
N LEU A 508 -6.49 60.56 17.72
CA LEU A 508 -6.65 61.33 16.47
C LEU A 508 -7.81 62.34 16.57
N LEU A 509 -8.96 61.92 17.12
CA LEU A 509 -10.09 62.82 17.37
C LEU A 509 -9.78 63.85 18.47
N GLY A 510 -9.02 63.46 19.50
CA GLY A 510 -8.53 64.35 20.54
C GLY A 510 -7.59 65.43 20.01
N LEU A 511 -6.65 65.06 19.13
CA LEU A 511 -5.75 66.00 18.45
C LEU A 511 -6.50 66.92 17.48
N ALA A 512 -7.47 66.41 16.73
CA ALA A 512 -8.34 67.22 15.88
C ALA A 512 -9.20 68.21 16.70
N GLY A 513 -9.72 67.76 17.84
CA GLY A 513 -10.43 68.61 18.80
C GLY A 513 -9.54 69.72 19.37
N LEU A 514 -8.30 69.41 19.75
CA LEU A 514 -7.32 70.40 20.22
C LEU A 514 -6.93 71.40 19.11
N ALA A 515 -6.77 70.94 17.87
CA ALA A 515 -6.51 71.79 16.72
C ALA A 515 -7.68 72.76 16.43
N LEU A 516 -8.93 72.28 16.54
CA LEU A 516 -10.13 73.11 16.39
C LEU A 516 -10.24 74.17 17.51
N VAL A 517 -9.92 73.80 18.75
CA VAL A 517 -9.89 74.73 19.89
C VAL A 517 -8.78 75.78 19.72
N ALA A 518 -7.60 75.38 19.25
CA ALA A 518 -6.49 76.30 18.96
C ALA A 518 -6.84 77.27 17.81
N TRP A 519 -7.50 76.77 16.75
CA TRP A 519 -7.98 77.62 15.65
C TRP A 519 -9.02 78.64 16.11
N ARG A 520 -10.00 78.22 16.92
CA ARG A 520 -11.01 79.13 17.51
C ARG A 520 -10.39 80.20 18.40
N ARG A 521 -9.40 79.84 19.24
CA ARG A 521 -8.67 80.83 20.06
C ARG A 521 -7.91 81.85 19.23
N ARG A 522 -7.31 81.43 18.10
CA ARG A 522 -6.58 82.33 17.20
C ARG A 522 -7.50 83.27 16.43
N ALA A 523 -8.70 82.80 16.05
CA ALA A 523 -9.72 83.61 15.38
C ALA A 523 -10.42 84.64 16.32
N GLN A 524 -10.30 84.50 17.64
CA GLN A 524 -10.82 85.46 18.62
C GLN A 524 -9.81 86.53 19.04
N GLN A 525 -8.54 86.42 18.61
CA GLN A 525 -7.44 87.32 18.99
C GLN A 525 -6.92 88.18 17.83
N GLY A 526 -7.53 88.09 16.64
CA GLY A 526 -7.31 89.01 15.51
C GLY A 526 -8.64 89.65 15.14
#